data_AF-A0A955VWB3-F1
#
_entry.id   AF-A0A955VWB3-F1
#
_cell.length_a   1.000
_cell.length_b   1.000
_cell.length_c   1.000
_cell.angle_alpha   90.00
_cell.angle_beta   90.00
_cell.angle_gamma   90.00
#
_symmetry.space_group_name_H-M   'P 1'
#
loop_
_entity.id
_entity.type
_entity.pdbx_description
1 polymer ?
#
loop_
_entity_poly.entity_id
_entity_poly.type
_entity_poly.pdbx_seq_one_letter_code
_entity_poly.pdbx_strand_id
1 'polypeptide(L)'
;PGARRALPASVLALADTLEAFEHRLGRDRDKGFGSNAWAVAGSATADGASLLAGDGHLQLSAPPLMYQIGLDTRTLGDGPIQQAGLLLTGLPVLAVGTNGRVAWSQVNPVLDITDWYQESLRLDADGRPDASFFRGEWRPLVAVDEAYAIANVPALDSVGRDETWTRYTTFDGRFLVTIEGRPVGEGPGPGEAVVMTLRGPVVPTDLDASGTIDAISFDYAAFDATNYLDTLDRLGFVDDVAGFRETTRGLVGSGLFSAAGDQHGDILFSSYQAVPCRGYLARDAEGRWLPGADPTQLLDGTTYGGFRLPMRDGVVDEAPGAADPQACVVPFAAMPQAVSPARGYVQSANNDPGGLTNDGRLDDDPWYIGGPWYPTRGNTIDRDLQARVAAGGVDVAGMSALQSDDSSRLGEMFVPALLGALEAGRRAAAS
;
A
#
# COMPACT_ATOMS: atom_id res chain seq x y z
N PRO A 1 -6.75 24.44 25.50
CA PRO A 1 -6.45 25.13 24.22
C PRO A 1 -4.95 25.04 23.93
N GLY A 2 -4.51 23.86 23.49
CA GLY A 2 -3.11 23.61 23.14
C GLY A 2 -2.78 24.29 21.81
N ALA A 3 -1.63 24.96 21.75
CA ALA A 3 -1.11 25.52 20.52
C ALA A 3 -1.05 24.40 19.47
N ARG A 4 -1.82 24.53 18.39
CA ARG A 4 -1.54 23.79 17.16
C ARG A 4 -0.17 24.27 16.71
N ARG A 5 0.89 23.50 17.02
CA ARG A 5 2.22 23.73 16.46
C ARG A 5 2.01 23.68 14.94
N ALA A 6 2.36 24.75 14.23
CA ALA A 6 2.31 24.73 12.78
C ALA A 6 3.18 23.57 12.30
N LEU A 7 2.67 22.77 11.35
CA LEU A 7 3.45 21.70 10.76
C LEU A 7 4.70 22.30 10.08
N PRO A 8 5.87 21.64 10.14
CA PRO A 8 7.05 22.11 9.42
C PRO A 8 6.75 22.29 7.93
N ALA A 9 7.41 23.27 7.30
CA ALA A 9 7.19 23.57 5.89
C ALA A 9 7.47 22.36 4.98
N SER A 10 8.43 21.53 5.35
CA SER A 10 8.76 20.26 4.68
C SER A 10 7.60 19.27 4.69
N VAL A 11 6.84 19.18 5.78
CA VAL A 11 5.67 18.30 5.93
C VAL A 11 4.51 18.77 5.05
N LEU A 12 4.20 20.06 5.08
CA LEU A 12 3.17 20.64 4.20
C LEU A 12 3.56 20.46 2.73
N ALA A 13 4.83 20.68 2.41
CA ALA A 13 5.34 20.50 1.05
C ALA A 13 5.26 19.04 0.57
N LEU A 14 5.52 18.07 1.45
CA LEU A 14 5.33 16.65 1.15
C LEU A 14 3.86 16.33 0.89
N ALA A 15 2.94 16.82 1.74
CA ALA A 15 1.51 16.59 1.57
C ALA A 15 1.01 17.08 0.19
N ASP A 16 1.36 18.31 -0.20
CA ASP A 16 1.06 18.85 -1.52
C ASP A 16 1.64 17.99 -2.66
N THR A 17 2.86 17.47 -2.46
CA THR A 17 3.57 16.68 -3.47
C THR A 17 2.91 15.32 -3.66
N LEU A 18 2.54 14.65 -2.56
CA LEU A 18 1.82 13.39 -2.60
C LEU A 18 0.44 13.57 -3.24
N GLU A 19 -0.28 14.65 -2.91
CA GLU A 19 -1.56 14.97 -3.55
C GLU A 19 -1.40 15.23 -5.07
N ALA A 20 -0.39 16.01 -5.47
CA ALA A 20 -0.11 16.26 -6.88
C ALA A 20 0.34 14.99 -7.63
N PHE A 21 1.10 14.11 -6.97
CA PHE A 21 1.50 12.82 -7.52
C PHE A 21 0.28 11.90 -7.72
N GLU A 22 -0.57 11.76 -6.72
CA GLU A 22 -1.83 11.01 -6.81
C GLU A 22 -2.71 11.56 -7.94
N HIS A 23 -2.86 12.88 -8.05
CA HIS A 23 -3.60 13.50 -9.16
C HIS A 23 -2.98 13.22 -10.55
N ARG A 24 -1.64 13.25 -10.68
CA ARG A 24 -0.95 12.88 -11.94
C ARG A 24 -1.12 11.41 -12.29
N LEU A 25 -1.12 10.56 -11.27
CA LEU A 25 -1.49 9.15 -11.40
C LEU A 25 -3.00 8.97 -11.62
N GLY A 26 -3.78 10.04 -11.83
CA GLY A 26 -5.23 10.05 -12.06
C GLY A 26 -6.08 9.59 -10.87
N ARG A 27 -5.46 9.43 -9.69
CA ARG A 27 -6.11 9.04 -8.44
C ARG A 27 -6.62 10.30 -7.74
N ASP A 28 -7.45 11.08 -8.43
CA ASP A 28 -8.25 12.08 -7.75
C ASP A 28 -9.22 11.34 -6.82
N ARG A 29 -9.26 11.74 -5.54
CA ARG A 29 -10.14 11.14 -4.53
C ARG A 29 -11.63 11.14 -4.91
N ASP A 30 -11.98 11.84 -5.99
CA ASP A 30 -13.30 11.96 -6.58
C ASP A 30 -13.64 10.87 -7.63
N LYS A 31 -12.67 10.08 -8.13
CA LYS A 31 -12.93 9.02 -9.13
C LYS A 31 -12.52 7.63 -8.65
N GLY A 32 -13.53 6.76 -8.49
CA GLY A 32 -13.49 5.32 -8.79
C GLY A 32 -12.30 4.47 -8.33
N PHE A 33 -11.51 4.90 -7.34
CA PHE A 33 -10.34 4.17 -6.87
C PHE A 33 -10.73 3.07 -5.89
N GLY A 34 -10.18 1.87 -6.09
CA GLY A 34 -10.45 0.74 -5.22
C GLY A 34 -10.11 -0.60 -5.87
N SER A 35 -10.43 -1.67 -5.17
CA SER A 35 -10.48 -3.02 -5.70
C SER A 35 -11.45 -3.81 -4.82
N ASN A 36 -12.16 -4.76 -5.40
CA ASN A 36 -12.95 -5.74 -4.68
C ASN A 36 -12.44 -7.14 -5.03
N ALA A 37 -12.47 -8.04 -4.06
CA ALA A 37 -12.44 -9.47 -4.33
C ALA A 37 -13.22 -10.22 -3.25
N TRP A 38 -13.93 -11.25 -3.65
CA TRP A 38 -14.64 -12.12 -2.73
C TRP A 38 -14.68 -13.54 -3.25
N ALA A 39 -14.73 -14.49 -2.32
CA ALA A 39 -14.84 -15.90 -2.63
C ALA A 39 -15.92 -16.56 -1.76
N VAL A 40 -16.66 -17.50 -2.33
CA VAL A 40 -17.68 -18.30 -1.66
C VAL A 40 -17.24 -19.75 -1.64
N ALA A 41 -17.31 -20.37 -0.46
CA ALA A 41 -16.89 -21.74 -0.22
C ALA A 41 -17.87 -22.73 -0.86
N GLY A 42 -17.36 -23.91 -1.20
CA GLY A 42 -18.16 -25.03 -1.72
C GLY A 42 -19.33 -25.43 -0.82
N SER A 43 -19.19 -25.23 0.49
CA SER A 43 -20.27 -25.48 1.46
C SER A 43 -21.48 -24.55 1.29
N ALA A 44 -21.33 -23.45 0.55
CA ALA A 44 -22.35 -22.44 0.29
C ALA A 44 -22.71 -22.31 -1.20
N THR A 45 -22.26 -23.23 -2.05
CA THR A 45 -22.57 -23.29 -3.49
C THR A 45 -23.37 -24.55 -3.83
N ALA A 46 -24.01 -24.57 -4.99
CA ALA A 46 -24.87 -25.67 -5.40
C ALA A 46 -24.11 -26.94 -5.85
N ASP A 47 -22.90 -26.78 -6.40
CA ASP A 47 -22.09 -27.87 -6.96
C ASP A 47 -20.89 -28.25 -6.08
N GLY A 48 -20.68 -27.56 -4.96
CA GLY A 48 -19.59 -27.83 -4.03
C GLY A 48 -18.25 -27.24 -4.44
N ALA A 49 -18.16 -26.57 -5.59
CA ALA A 49 -16.96 -25.84 -6.00
C ALA A 49 -16.93 -24.46 -5.34
N SER A 50 -15.74 -23.88 -5.17
CA SER A 50 -15.63 -22.49 -4.74
C SER A 50 -15.95 -21.55 -5.92
N LEU A 51 -16.46 -20.37 -5.59
CA LEU A 51 -16.64 -19.28 -6.55
C LEU A 51 -15.76 -18.11 -6.15
N LEU A 52 -15.07 -17.49 -7.09
CA LEU A 52 -14.25 -16.31 -6.88
C LEU A 52 -14.68 -15.20 -7.84
N ALA A 53 -14.77 -13.97 -7.33
CA ALA A 53 -14.84 -12.78 -8.15
C ALA A 53 -13.68 -11.84 -7.81
N GLY A 54 -13.04 -11.32 -8.85
CA GLY A 54 -12.01 -10.28 -8.79
C GLY A 54 -12.46 -9.07 -9.60
N ASP A 55 -12.46 -7.90 -8.96
CA ASP A 55 -12.96 -6.65 -9.51
C ASP A 55 -12.02 -5.50 -9.11
N GLY A 56 -10.83 -5.48 -9.73
CA GLY A 56 -9.82 -4.46 -9.48
C GLY A 56 -10.15 -3.16 -10.21
N HIS A 57 -10.11 -2.02 -9.51
CA HIS A 57 -10.36 -0.70 -10.10
C HIS A 57 -9.03 0.04 -10.32
N LEU A 58 -8.51 -0.11 -11.53
CA LEU A 58 -7.32 0.58 -12.01
C LEU A 58 -7.71 1.55 -13.12
N GLN A 59 -6.90 2.59 -13.32
CA GLN A 59 -7.14 3.51 -14.43
C GLN A 59 -6.89 2.86 -15.78
N LEU A 60 -7.76 3.23 -16.71
CA LEU A 60 -7.57 2.91 -18.12
C LEU A 60 -6.38 3.71 -18.67
N SER A 61 -5.42 2.99 -19.24
CA SER A 61 -4.18 3.52 -19.81
C SER A 61 -3.95 2.94 -21.20
N ALA A 62 -3.17 3.65 -22.02
CA ALA A 62 -2.72 3.18 -23.33
C ALA A 62 -1.18 3.30 -23.38
N PRO A 63 -0.43 2.19 -23.38
CA PRO A 63 -0.90 0.79 -23.33
C PRO A 63 -1.57 0.44 -21.99
N PRO A 64 -2.42 -0.61 -21.95
CA PRO A 64 -3.07 -1.02 -20.71
C PRO A 64 -2.04 -1.60 -19.71
N LEU A 65 -2.26 -1.35 -18.42
CA LEU A 65 -1.43 -1.92 -17.35
C LEU A 65 -1.54 -3.44 -17.24
N MET A 66 -2.73 -3.98 -17.49
CA MET A 66 -3.02 -5.41 -17.48
C MET A 66 -3.59 -5.85 -18.82
N TYR A 67 -3.25 -7.05 -19.26
CA TYR A 67 -3.81 -7.65 -20.47
C TYR A 67 -4.21 -9.10 -20.25
N GLN A 68 -5.27 -9.51 -20.94
CA GLN A 68 -5.82 -10.85 -20.79
C GLN A 68 -4.98 -11.87 -21.57
N ILE A 69 -4.72 -13.02 -20.94
CA ILE A 69 -4.03 -14.15 -21.56
C ILE A 69 -4.70 -15.48 -21.20
N GLY A 70 -4.57 -16.44 -22.10
CA GLY A 70 -4.70 -17.86 -21.81
C GLY A 70 -3.40 -18.56 -22.22
N LEU A 71 -2.77 -19.26 -21.28
CA LEU A 71 -1.53 -20.01 -21.48
C LEU A 71 -1.84 -21.50 -21.34
N ASP A 72 -1.73 -22.24 -22.43
CA ASP A 72 -1.82 -23.71 -22.42
C ASP A 72 -0.60 -24.30 -23.11
N THR A 73 0.41 -24.64 -22.32
CA THR A 73 1.66 -25.20 -22.83
C THR A 73 1.53 -26.63 -23.34
N ARG A 74 0.38 -27.29 -23.15
CA ARG A 74 0.09 -28.56 -23.82
C ARG A 74 0.02 -28.43 -25.33
N THR A 75 -0.28 -27.22 -25.82
CA THR A 75 -0.27 -26.90 -27.25
C THR A 75 1.15 -26.85 -27.84
N LEU A 76 2.17 -26.80 -26.98
CA LEU A 76 3.59 -26.72 -27.34
C LEU A 76 4.38 -27.99 -26.96
N GLY A 77 3.71 -29.06 -26.50
CA GLY A 77 4.32 -30.29 -25.99
C GLY A 77 3.61 -30.79 -24.72
N ASP A 78 4.29 -31.51 -23.83
CA ASP A 78 3.72 -31.95 -22.54
C ASP A 78 3.98 -30.93 -21.41
N GLY A 79 3.80 -29.64 -21.71
CA GLY A 79 4.07 -28.56 -20.76
C GLY A 79 3.07 -28.52 -19.59
N PRO A 80 3.49 -28.15 -18.36
CA PRO A 80 2.65 -28.19 -17.16
C PRO A 80 1.73 -26.98 -16.98
N ILE A 81 1.92 -25.90 -17.75
CA ILE A 81 1.20 -24.63 -17.56
C ILE A 81 -0.16 -24.68 -18.26
N GLN A 82 -1.21 -24.47 -17.47
CA GLN A 82 -2.58 -24.20 -17.89
C GLN A 82 -3.10 -23.03 -17.05
N GLN A 83 -3.16 -21.83 -17.62
CA GLN A 83 -3.51 -20.61 -16.89
C GLN A 83 -4.38 -19.70 -17.74
N ALA A 84 -5.28 -18.96 -17.11
CA ALA A 84 -6.08 -17.93 -17.76
C ALA A 84 -6.35 -16.77 -16.80
N GLY A 85 -6.22 -15.54 -17.29
CA GLY A 85 -6.45 -14.35 -16.46
C GLY A 85 -5.76 -13.11 -17.02
N LEU A 86 -5.23 -12.27 -16.13
CA LEU A 86 -4.57 -11.01 -16.46
C LEU A 86 -3.09 -11.06 -16.06
N LEU A 87 -2.22 -10.67 -17.01
CA LEU A 87 -0.81 -10.41 -16.77
C LEU A 87 -0.58 -8.91 -16.56
N LEU A 88 0.46 -8.57 -15.79
CA LEU A 88 1.01 -7.22 -15.80
C LEU A 88 1.83 -7.01 -17.07
N THR A 89 1.64 -5.88 -17.75
CA THR A 89 2.38 -5.55 -18.97
C THR A 89 3.89 -5.57 -18.72
N GLY A 90 4.62 -6.36 -19.51
CA GLY A 90 6.07 -6.54 -19.39
C GLY A 90 6.50 -7.69 -18.46
N LEU A 91 5.57 -8.34 -17.74
CA LEU A 91 5.87 -9.45 -16.83
C LEU A 91 5.16 -10.74 -17.29
N PRO A 92 5.87 -11.87 -17.46
CA PRO A 92 5.29 -13.13 -17.94
C PRO A 92 4.65 -13.97 -16.81
N VAL A 93 4.10 -13.34 -15.77
CA VAL A 93 3.50 -14.03 -14.60
C VAL A 93 2.08 -13.56 -14.33
N LEU A 94 1.19 -14.50 -14.00
CA LEU A 94 -0.24 -14.25 -13.79
C LEU A 94 -0.48 -13.47 -12.50
N ALA A 95 -0.95 -12.22 -12.64
CA ALA A 95 -1.25 -11.37 -11.50
C ALA A 95 -2.56 -11.80 -10.83
N VAL A 96 -3.61 -11.99 -11.64
CA VAL A 96 -4.93 -12.49 -11.21
C VAL A 96 -5.48 -13.44 -12.26
N GLY A 97 -6.23 -14.46 -11.85
CA GLY A 97 -6.76 -15.46 -12.77
C GLY A 97 -6.89 -16.83 -12.14
N THR A 98 -6.68 -17.86 -12.93
CA THR A 98 -6.73 -19.25 -12.48
C THR A 98 -5.70 -20.10 -13.20
N ASN A 99 -5.19 -21.13 -12.51
CA ASN A 99 -4.41 -22.21 -13.10
C ASN A 99 -5.25 -23.49 -13.38
N GLY A 100 -6.57 -23.37 -13.34
CA GLY A 100 -7.53 -24.46 -13.49
C GLY A 100 -7.81 -25.26 -12.21
N ARG A 101 -6.97 -25.12 -11.16
CA ARG A 101 -7.14 -25.77 -9.85
C ARG A 101 -7.46 -24.77 -8.74
N VAL A 102 -6.77 -23.64 -8.78
CA VAL A 102 -6.95 -22.49 -7.90
C VAL A 102 -7.25 -21.27 -8.77
N ALA A 103 -8.24 -20.48 -8.36
CA ALA A 103 -8.48 -19.14 -8.86
C ALA A 103 -8.08 -18.14 -7.79
N TRP A 104 -7.49 -17.01 -8.18
CA TRP A 104 -7.11 -15.94 -7.26
C TRP A 104 -7.28 -14.54 -7.86
N SER A 105 -7.47 -13.60 -6.95
CA SER A 105 -7.48 -12.17 -7.22
C SER A 105 -6.72 -11.43 -6.11
N GLN A 106 -6.35 -10.18 -6.41
CA GLN A 106 -5.61 -9.33 -5.49
C GLN A 106 -6.36 -8.03 -5.21
N VAL A 107 -6.24 -7.51 -3.98
CA VAL A 107 -6.92 -6.28 -3.51
C VAL A 107 -5.94 -5.45 -2.69
N ASN A 108 -5.91 -4.13 -2.90
CA ASN A 108 -5.06 -3.26 -2.07
C ASN A 108 -5.66 -3.14 -0.65
N PRO A 109 -4.91 -3.44 0.40
CA PRO A 109 -5.40 -3.38 1.74
C PRO A 109 -5.19 -2.08 2.47
N VAL A 110 -4.35 -1.18 1.97
CA VAL A 110 -3.87 -0.03 2.74
C VAL A 110 -3.16 -0.47 4.04
N LEU A 111 -2.31 -1.51 3.96
CA LEU A 111 -1.40 -1.86 5.06
C LEU A 111 -0.27 -0.84 5.15
N ASP A 112 0.19 -0.60 6.36
CA ASP A 112 1.38 0.21 6.60
C ASP A 112 2.65 -0.67 6.55
N ILE A 113 3.26 -0.65 5.37
CA ILE A 113 4.54 -1.28 5.05
C ILE A 113 5.64 -0.26 4.75
N THR A 114 5.43 1.01 5.16
CA THR A 114 6.33 2.13 4.87
C THR A 114 6.42 3.06 6.08
N ASP A 115 7.60 3.16 6.69
CA ASP A 115 7.83 4.12 7.77
C ASP A 115 8.35 5.45 7.18
N TRP A 116 7.82 6.57 7.66
CA TRP A 116 8.26 7.92 7.28
C TRP A 116 8.90 8.60 8.48
N TYR A 117 9.97 9.35 8.26
CA TYR A 117 10.77 9.93 9.34
C TYR A 117 11.03 11.40 9.11
N GLN A 118 10.95 12.19 10.18
CA GLN A 118 11.51 13.53 10.21
C GLN A 118 12.99 13.45 10.59
N GLU A 119 13.85 13.92 9.69
CA GLU A 119 15.30 13.99 9.88
C GLU A 119 15.75 15.40 10.23
N SER A 120 16.86 15.50 10.96
CA SER A 120 17.61 16.73 11.14
C SER A 120 18.98 16.56 10.48
N LEU A 121 19.27 17.37 9.47
CA LEU A 121 20.47 17.27 8.66
C LEU A 121 21.45 18.42 8.92
N ARG A 122 22.70 18.17 8.59
CA ARG A 122 23.77 19.17 8.50
C ARG A 122 24.19 19.33 7.05
N LEU A 123 24.59 20.54 6.69
CA LEU A 123 25.20 20.86 5.40
C LEU A 123 26.72 20.97 5.54
N ASP A 124 27.44 20.57 4.49
CA ASP A 124 28.85 20.86 4.33
C ASP A 124 29.10 22.34 3.97
N ALA A 125 30.37 22.69 3.76
CA ALA A 125 30.78 24.05 3.41
C ALA A 125 30.24 24.55 2.05
N ASP A 126 29.84 23.63 1.18
CA ASP A 126 29.27 23.93 -0.15
C ASP A 126 27.73 23.93 -0.12
N GLY A 127 27.12 23.73 1.05
CA GLY A 127 25.66 23.68 1.21
C GLY A 127 25.03 22.34 0.83
N ARG A 128 25.80 21.27 0.68
CA ARG A 128 25.27 19.91 0.41
C ARG A 128 24.97 19.18 1.71
N PRO A 129 23.91 18.36 1.77
CA PRO A 129 23.67 17.50 2.92
C PRO A 129 24.85 16.55 3.15
N ASP A 130 25.42 16.55 4.36
CA ASP A 130 26.59 15.74 4.69
C ASP A 130 26.30 14.66 5.76
N ALA A 131 25.43 14.97 6.72
CA ALA A 131 25.10 14.08 7.82
C ALA A 131 23.66 14.26 8.31
N SER A 132 23.07 13.19 8.82
CA SER A 132 21.84 13.21 9.63
C SER A 132 22.16 13.04 11.11
N PHE A 133 21.45 13.73 11.99
CA PHE A 133 21.60 13.58 13.43
C PHE A 133 20.84 12.34 13.91
N PHE A 134 21.50 11.45 14.64
CA PHE A 134 20.92 10.23 15.15
C PHE A 134 21.52 9.85 16.51
N ARG A 135 20.68 9.73 17.53
CA ARG A 135 21.03 9.30 18.91
C ARG A 135 22.24 10.04 19.50
N GLY A 136 22.30 11.35 19.29
CA GLY A 136 23.37 12.20 19.83
C GLY A 136 24.57 12.38 18.90
N GLU A 137 24.59 11.73 17.74
CA GLU A 137 25.75 11.75 16.83
C GLU A 137 25.35 12.16 15.40
N TRP A 138 26.23 12.87 14.71
CA TRP A 138 26.11 13.13 13.28
C TRP A 138 26.59 11.91 12.50
N ARG A 139 25.69 11.30 11.73
CA ARG A 139 25.95 10.12 10.91
C ARG A 139 25.98 10.52 9.45
N PRO A 140 26.99 10.09 8.67
CA PRO A 140 27.14 10.54 7.29
C PRO A 140 25.95 10.10 6.44
N LEU A 141 25.52 10.98 5.55
CA LEU A 141 24.62 10.63 4.45
C LEU A 141 25.41 9.94 3.33
N VAL A 142 24.72 9.13 2.53
CA VAL A 142 25.28 8.52 1.33
C VAL A 142 24.72 9.26 0.12
N ALA A 143 25.59 9.91 -0.64
CA ALA A 143 25.24 10.56 -1.90
C ALA A 143 25.22 9.54 -3.04
N VAL A 144 24.19 9.61 -3.87
CA VAL A 144 24.01 8.80 -5.08
C VAL A 144 23.84 9.74 -6.26
N ASP A 145 24.82 9.77 -7.14
CA ASP A 145 24.77 10.56 -8.38
C ASP A 145 24.07 9.77 -9.49
N GLU A 146 23.04 10.39 -10.05
CA GLU A 146 22.26 9.88 -11.19
C GLU A 146 22.54 10.77 -12.41
N ALA A 147 23.01 10.18 -13.51
CA ALA A 147 23.27 10.90 -14.75
C ALA A 147 22.10 10.75 -15.74
N TYR A 148 21.64 11.87 -16.27
CA TYR A 148 20.51 11.96 -17.19
C TYR A 148 20.93 12.63 -18.49
N ALA A 149 20.62 11.98 -19.62
CA ALA A 149 20.70 12.59 -20.94
C ALA A 149 19.32 13.15 -21.30
N ILE A 150 19.17 14.47 -21.26
CA ILE A 150 17.94 15.15 -21.64
C ILE A 150 17.92 15.32 -23.16
N ALA A 151 16.86 14.84 -23.80
CA ALA A 151 16.72 14.90 -25.25
C ALA A 151 16.42 16.33 -25.74
N ASN A 152 17.02 16.70 -26.87
CA ASN A 152 16.65 17.91 -27.60
C ASN A 152 15.33 17.66 -28.35
N VAL A 153 14.23 18.24 -27.86
CA VAL A 153 12.90 18.12 -28.46
C VAL A 153 12.33 19.54 -28.61
N PRO A 154 12.61 20.22 -29.74
CA PRO A 154 12.18 21.60 -29.96
C PRO A 154 10.67 21.81 -29.85
N ALA A 155 9.87 20.80 -30.20
CA ALA A 155 8.41 20.87 -30.09
C ALA A 155 7.90 20.94 -28.63
N LEU A 156 8.76 20.62 -27.67
CA LEU A 156 8.50 20.71 -26.23
C LEU A 156 9.36 21.79 -25.56
N ASP A 157 10.00 22.67 -26.36
CA ASP A 157 11.00 23.64 -25.88
C ASP A 157 12.14 23.00 -25.06
N SER A 158 12.42 21.70 -25.28
CA SER A 158 13.46 20.97 -24.58
C SER A 158 14.79 21.09 -25.31
N VAL A 159 15.81 21.60 -24.61
CA VAL A 159 17.20 21.69 -25.09
C VAL A 159 17.98 20.48 -24.59
N GLY A 160 18.68 19.81 -25.51
CA GLY A 160 19.47 18.63 -25.19
C GLY A 160 20.68 18.96 -24.32
N ARG A 161 20.89 18.18 -23.27
CA ARG A 161 21.98 18.36 -22.30
C ARG A 161 22.14 17.12 -21.43
N ASP A 162 23.33 16.95 -20.88
CA ASP A 162 23.57 15.97 -19.82
C ASP A 162 23.49 16.69 -18.47
N GLU A 163 22.83 16.06 -17.51
CA GLU A 163 22.72 16.55 -16.14
C GLU A 163 23.05 15.44 -15.15
N THR A 164 23.69 15.78 -14.04
CA THR A 164 23.87 14.88 -12.90
C THR A 164 23.04 15.41 -11.75
N TRP A 165 22.21 14.55 -11.16
CA TRP A 165 21.40 14.85 -10.00
C TRP A 165 21.85 13.98 -8.83
N THR A 166 22.12 14.59 -7.69
CA THR A 166 22.50 13.86 -6.48
C THR A 166 21.28 13.64 -5.59
N ARG A 167 21.04 12.37 -5.24
CA ARG A 167 20.11 11.95 -4.19
C ARG A 167 20.89 11.51 -2.96
N TYR A 168 20.19 11.42 -1.82
CA TYR A 168 20.81 11.07 -0.56
C TYR A 168 20.02 9.99 0.16
N THR A 169 20.73 9.03 0.76
CA THR A 169 20.17 8.13 1.76
C THR A 169 20.82 8.38 3.11
N THR A 170 20.11 8.07 4.19
CA THR A 170 20.69 8.04 5.53
C THR A 170 21.70 6.90 5.68
N PHE A 171 22.47 6.92 6.77
CA PHE A 171 23.47 5.89 7.09
C PHE A 171 22.89 4.48 7.21
N ASP A 172 21.58 4.35 7.42
CA ASP A 172 20.83 3.10 7.53
C ASP A 172 19.94 2.82 6.31
N GLY A 173 20.10 3.56 5.22
CA GLY A 173 19.51 3.24 3.90
C GLY A 173 18.16 3.89 3.59
N ARG A 174 17.64 4.76 4.47
CA ARG A 174 16.36 5.45 4.26
C ARG A 174 16.52 6.54 3.20
N PHE A 175 15.58 6.64 2.27
CA PHE A 175 15.67 7.57 1.14
C PHE A 175 15.15 8.94 1.52
N LEU A 176 15.95 10.00 1.31
CA LEU A 176 15.49 11.37 1.48
C LEU A 176 14.56 11.76 0.32
N VAL A 177 13.36 12.22 0.66
CA VAL A 177 12.29 12.55 -0.30
C VAL A 177 11.97 14.03 -0.38
N THR A 178 12.20 14.76 0.71
CA THR A 178 12.13 16.21 0.75
C THR A 178 13.17 16.74 1.72
N ILE A 179 13.60 17.97 1.49
CA ILE A 179 14.55 18.71 2.31
C ILE A 179 14.07 20.15 2.40
N GLU A 180 14.22 20.73 3.57
CA GLU A 180 13.99 22.14 3.81
C GLU A 180 14.94 22.97 2.95
N GLY A 181 14.37 23.97 2.30
CA GLY A 181 15.14 24.89 1.50
C GLY A 181 14.29 25.65 0.51
N ARG A 182 14.99 26.42 -0.32
CA ARG A 182 14.35 27.23 -1.34
C ARG A 182 14.20 26.41 -2.64
N PRO A 183 12.99 26.31 -3.22
CA PRO A 183 12.82 25.73 -4.55
C PRO A 183 13.70 26.44 -5.59
N VAL A 184 14.28 25.68 -6.50
CA VAL A 184 15.01 26.25 -7.63
C VAL A 184 14.01 26.79 -8.65
N GLY A 185 14.09 28.10 -8.94
CA GLY A 185 13.26 28.78 -9.95
C GLY A 185 13.87 28.64 -11.36
N GLU A 186 14.25 29.74 -11.99
CA GLU A 186 14.91 29.75 -13.32
C GLU A 186 16.32 29.13 -13.34
N GLY A 187 16.82 28.68 -12.18
CA GLY A 187 18.10 27.99 -12.02
C GLY A 187 18.71 28.23 -10.63
N PRO A 188 19.68 27.41 -10.20
CA PRO A 188 20.45 27.69 -9.00
C PRO A 188 21.35 28.91 -9.20
N GLY A 189 21.59 29.66 -8.13
CA GLY A 189 22.61 30.70 -8.11
C GLY A 189 24.01 30.11 -8.31
N PRO A 190 25.01 30.93 -8.70
CA PRO A 190 26.37 30.46 -8.90
C PRO A 190 26.93 29.77 -7.65
N GLY A 191 27.28 28.49 -7.76
CA GLY A 191 27.88 27.70 -6.69
C GLY A 191 26.90 27.12 -5.67
N GLU A 192 25.59 27.32 -5.83
CA GLU A 192 24.60 26.72 -4.92
C GLU A 192 24.54 25.20 -5.13
N ALA A 193 24.54 24.46 -4.01
CA ALA A 193 24.19 23.05 -4.00
C ALA A 193 22.70 22.85 -4.31
N VAL A 194 22.41 21.87 -5.16
CA VAL A 194 21.03 21.47 -5.49
C VAL A 194 20.81 20.02 -5.08
N VAL A 195 19.71 19.76 -4.41
CA VAL A 195 19.24 18.43 -4.04
C VAL A 195 17.94 18.15 -4.79
N MET A 196 17.87 16.99 -5.43
CA MET A 196 16.64 16.57 -6.10
C MET A 196 15.70 15.88 -5.12
N THR A 197 14.53 16.47 -4.92
CA THR A 197 13.44 15.94 -4.09
C THR A 197 12.30 15.39 -4.95
N LEU A 198 11.28 14.78 -4.35
CA LEU A 198 10.06 14.39 -5.07
C LEU A 198 9.31 15.60 -5.67
N ARG A 199 9.46 16.79 -5.09
CA ARG A 199 8.84 18.04 -5.57
C ARG A 199 9.65 18.70 -6.69
N GLY A 200 10.92 18.32 -6.84
CA GLY A 200 11.88 18.91 -7.77
C GLY A 200 13.15 19.41 -7.09
N PRO A 201 13.95 20.22 -7.79
CA PRO A 201 15.22 20.74 -7.28
C PRO A 201 15.03 21.76 -6.15
N VAL A 202 15.78 21.59 -5.06
CA VAL A 202 15.79 22.47 -3.89
C VAL A 202 17.25 22.87 -3.58
N VAL A 203 17.47 24.14 -3.24
CA VAL A 203 18.70 24.59 -2.59
C VAL A 203 18.50 24.44 -1.09
N PRO A 204 19.21 23.52 -0.41
CA PRO A 204 19.06 23.33 1.04
C PRO A 204 19.33 24.64 1.78
N THR A 205 18.42 25.04 2.67
CA THR A 205 18.54 26.29 3.42
C THR A 205 17.78 26.16 4.72
N ASP A 206 18.41 26.57 5.82
CA ASP A 206 17.78 26.67 7.14
C ASP A 206 16.86 27.90 7.13
N LEU A 207 15.56 27.67 6.89
CA LEU A 207 14.56 28.73 6.73
C LEU A 207 14.05 29.22 8.08
N ASP A 208 14.12 28.39 9.12
CA ASP A 208 13.63 28.71 10.46
C ASP A 208 14.74 29.11 11.46
N ALA A 209 16.00 29.10 11.02
CA ALA A 209 17.18 29.40 11.79
C ALA A 209 17.37 28.46 13.01
N SER A 210 16.95 27.20 12.87
CA SER A 210 17.12 26.16 13.88
C SER A 210 18.58 25.72 14.06
N GLY A 211 19.45 26.01 13.08
CA GLY A 211 20.83 25.55 13.01
C GLY A 211 20.98 24.15 12.40
N THR A 212 19.89 23.57 11.91
CA THR A 212 19.85 22.29 11.18
C THR A 212 18.92 22.41 9.98
N ILE A 213 18.94 21.42 9.09
CA ILE A 213 18.03 21.37 7.94
C ILE A 213 17.02 20.26 8.17
N ASP A 214 15.74 20.59 8.23
CA ASP A 214 14.68 19.59 8.31
C ASP A 214 14.62 18.79 7.00
N ALA A 215 14.44 17.48 7.10
CA ALA A 215 14.17 16.65 5.93
C ALA A 215 13.19 15.54 6.26
N ILE A 216 12.66 14.89 5.23
CA ILE A 216 11.85 13.68 5.40
C ILE A 216 12.53 12.55 4.66
N SER A 217 12.69 11.43 5.35
CA SER A 217 13.11 10.16 4.77
C SER A 217 11.99 9.14 4.85
N PHE A 218 12.08 8.06 4.07
CA PHE A 218 11.21 6.90 4.25
C PHE A 218 11.97 5.59 4.11
N ASP A 219 11.43 4.57 4.75
CA ASP A 219 11.84 3.18 4.65
C ASP A 219 10.64 2.35 4.16
N TYR A 220 10.86 1.45 3.19
CA TYR A 220 9.79 0.73 2.52
C TYR A 220 10.14 -0.76 2.41
N ALA A 221 9.20 -1.59 2.83
CA ALA A 221 9.33 -3.05 2.85
C ALA A 221 9.83 -3.66 1.54
N ALA A 222 9.48 -3.10 0.38
CA ALA A 222 9.89 -3.65 -0.91
C ALA A 222 11.34 -3.29 -1.31
N PHE A 223 12.04 -2.44 -0.54
CA PHE A 223 13.46 -2.17 -0.76
C PHE A 223 14.36 -3.31 -0.28
N ASP A 224 13.89 -4.12 0.67
CA ASP A 224 14.53 -5.41 0.94
C ASP A 224 14.26 -6.37 -0.22
N ALA A 225 15.29 -7.06 -0.70
CA ALA A 225 15.19 -7.93 -1.85
C ALA A 225 14.15 -9.04 -1.63
N THR A 226 13.04 -8.98 -2.37
CA THR A 226 11.97 -9.98 -2.33
C THR A 226 12.06 -10.95 -3.49
N ASN A 227 11.40 -12.10 -3.36
CA ASN A 227 11.28 -13.09 -4.42
C ASN A 227 9.95 -12.95 -5.19
N TYR A 228 9.41 -11.72 -5.26
CA TYR A 228 8.03 -11.46 -5.64
C TYR A 228 7.61 -12.06 -6.99
N LEU A 229 8.43 -11.90 -8.03
CA LEU A 229 8.13 -12.43 -9.37
C LEU A 229 8.14 -13.95 -9.42
N ASP A 230 9.11 -14.59 -8.75
CA ASP A 230 9.17 -16.05 -8.64
C ASP A 230 8.01 -16.58 -7.78
N THR A 231 7.59 -15.84 -6.76
CA THR A 231 6.39 -16.16 -5.99
C THR A 231 5.14 -16.13 -6.87
N LEU A 232 4.96 -15.09 -7.69
CA LEU A 232 3.83 -15.03 -8.63
C LEU A 232 3.86 -16.17 -9.65
N ASP A 233 5.04 -16.54 -10.16
CA ASP A 233 5.18 -17.69 -11.05
C ASP A 233 4.76 -19.00 -10.36
N ARG A 234 5.19 -19.21 -9.11
CA ARG A 234 4.84 -20.38 -8.28
C ARG A 234 3.34 -20.51 -8.02
N LEU A 235 2.59 -19.39 -7.90
CA LEU A 235 1.13 -19.44 -7.81
C LEU A 235 0.50 -20.11 -9.05
N GLY A 236 1.16 -20.04 -10.19
CA GLY A 236 0.78 -20.75 -11.40
C GLY A 236 0.74 -22.27 -11.27
N PHE A 237 1.37 -22.84 -10.24
CA PHE A 237 1.57 -24.28 -10.06
C PHE A 237 0.94 -24.86 -8.80
N VAL A 238 0.35 -24.04 -7.91
CA VAL A 238 -0.29 -24.55 -6.68
C VAL A 238 -1.52 -25.40 -6.98
N ASP A 239 -1.80 -26.37 -6.11
CA ASP A 239 -2.88 -27.34 -6.30
C ASP A 239 -4.16 -27.02 -5.54
N ASP A 240 -4.04 -26.31 -4.42
CA ASP A 240 -5.13 -26.00 -3.50
C ASP A 240 -4.89 -24.67 -2.76
N VAL A 241 -5.90 -24.25 -2.00
CA VAL A 241 -5.84 -23.05 -1.16
C VAL A 241 -4.73 -23.13 -0.10
N ALA A 242 -4.39 -24.30 0.41
CA ALA A 242 -3.34 -24.45 1.41
C ALA A 242 -1.95 -24.14 0.81
N GLY A 243 -1.64 -24.71 -0.36
CA GLY A 243 -0.43 -24.41 -1.12
C GLY A 243 -0.38 -22.97 -1.61
N PHE A 244 -1.53 -22.42 -2.02
CA PHE A 244 -1.64 -20.99 -2.34
C PHE A 244 -1.26 -20.12 -1.14
N ARG A 245 -1.86 -20.37 0.03
CA ARG A 245 -1.60 -19.62 1.27
C ARG A 245 -0.13 -19.69 1.68
N GLU A 246 0.51 -20.85 1.60
CA GLU A 246 1.92 -20.94 1.95
C GLU A 246 2.81 -20.17 0.97
N THR A 247 2.45 -20.19 -0.32
CA THR A 247 3.19 -19.46 -1.36
C THR A 247 3.10 -17.94 -1.18
N THR A 248 1.99 -17.39 -0.64
CA THR A 248 1.85 -15.95 -0.43
C THR A 248 2.85 -15.35 0.56
N ARG A 249 3.58 -16.17 1.35
CA ARG A 249 4.70 -15.71 2.19
C ARG A 249 5.80 -14.96 1.41
N GLY A 250 5.93 -15.23 0.12
CA GLY A 250 6.90 -14.53 -0.74
C GLY A 250 6.36 -13.23 -1.36
N LEU A 251 5.06 -12.94 -1.21
CA LEU A 251 4.43 -11.70 -1.70
C LEU A 251 4.66 -10.58 -0.68
N VAL A 252 5.90 -10.10 -0.61
CA VAL A 252 6.31 -9.06 0.32
C VAL A 252 6.32 -7.69 -0.37
N GLY A 253 5.83 -6.67 0.34
CA GLY A 253 6.03 -5.28 -0.03
C GLY A 253 5.12 -4.75 -1.15
N SER A 254 4.29 -5.55 -1.82
CA SER A 254 3.41 -5.04 -2.89
C SER A 254 2.21 -4.26 -2.38
N GLY A 255 1.88 -4.42 -1.10
CA GLY A 255 0.64 -3.89 -0.54
C GLY A 255 -0.59 -4.50 -1.21
N LEU A 256 -0.61 -5.82 -1.45
CA LEU A 256 -1.75 -6.52 -2.05
C LEU A 256 -2.16 -7.75 -1.22
N PHE A 257 -3.43 -7.82 -0.86
CA PHE A 257 -4.02 -9.02 -0.27
C PHE A 257 -4.40 -10.02 -1.34
N SER A 258 -4.49 -11.28 -0.95
CA SER A 258 -4.94 -12.34 -1.84
C SER A 258 -6.31 -12.87 -1.41
N ALA A 259 -7.22 -12.97 -2.37
CA ALA A 259 -8.43 -13.78 -2.27
C ALA A 259 -8.27 -14.96 -3.22
N ALA A 260 -8.57 -16.18 -2.77
CA ALA A 260 -8.48 -17.37 -3.59
C ALA A 260 -9.62 -18.34 -3.31
N GLY A 261 -9.89 -19.20 -4.29
CA GLY A 261 -10.76 -20.36 -4.16
C GLY A 261 -10.21 -21.51 -4.98
N ASP A 262 -10.36 -22.74 -4.49
CA ASP A 262 -9.95 -23.94 -5.23
C ASP A 262 -11.12 -24.83 -5.66
N GLN A 263 -10.78 -25.80 -6.49
CA GLN A 263 -11.67 -26.83 -7.02
C GLN A 263 -12.26 -27.78 -5.95
N HIS A 264 -11.72 -27.78 -4.72
CA HIS A 264 -12.22 -28.60 -3.61
C HIS A 264 -13.28 -27.86 -2.77
N GLY A 265 -13.55 -26.60 -3.10
CA GLY A 265 -14.51 -25.77 -2.39
C GLY A 265 -13.89 -24.94 -1.27
N ASP A 266 -12.57 -24.96 -1.10
CA ASP A 266 -11.90 -24.13 -0.11
C ASP A 266 -11.70 -22.71 -0.62
N ILE A 267 -11.68 -21.75 0.32
CA ILE A 267 -11.47 -20.32 0.03
C ILE A 267 -10.47 -19.70 1.00
N LEU A 268 -9.83 -18.63 0.54
CA LEU A 268 -8.84 -17.88 1.29
C LEU A 268 -9.06 -16.38 1.19
N PHE A 269 -8.88 -15.71 2.31
CA PHE A 269 -8.42 -14.33 2.38
C PHE A 269 -7.09 -14.29 3.12
N SER A 270 -6.09 -13.60 2.56
CA SER A 270 -4.81 -13.39 3.23
C SER A 270 -4.33 -11.96 3.10
N SER A 271 -4.01 -11.36 4.24
CA SER A 271 -3.47 -10.00 4.33
C SER A 271 -1.94 -9.89 4.30
N TYR A 272 -1.23 -11.00 4.12
CA TYR A 272 0.20 -11.01 4.39
C TYR A 272 1.01 -10.15 3.42
N GLN A 273 1.82 -9.24 3.95
CA GLN A 273 2.73 -8.34 3.19
C GLN A 273 4.08 -8.08 3.89
N ALA A 274 4.40 -8.83 4.95
CA ALA A 274 5.53 -8.60 5.85
C ALA A 274 5.55 -7.19 6.46
N VAL A 275 4.68 -6.98 7.46
CA VAL A 275 4.58 -5.72 8.19
C VAL A 275 5.62 -5.67 9.31
N PRO A 276 6.42 -4.59 9.45
CA PRO A 276 7.31 -4.43 10.60
C PRO A 276 6.54 -4.40 11.93
N CYS A 277 7.01 -5.12 12.95
CA CYS A 277 6.34 -5.20 14.25
C CYS A 277 6.25 -3.84 14.96
N ARG A 278 7.23 -2.96 14.73
CA ARG A 278 7.36 -1.64 15.37
C ARG A 278 7.36 -1.68 16.91
N GLY A 279 7.76 -2.81 17.49
CA GLY A 279 7.82 -2.99 18.95
C GLY A 279 8.86 -2.11 19.65
N TYR A 280 9.79 -1.51 18.89
CA TYR A 280 10.77 -0.55 19.38
C TYR A 280 10.23 0.88 19.53
N LEU A 281 9.04 1.17 19.00
CA LEU A 281 8.42 2.49 19.11
C LEU A 281 7.88 2.68 20.53
N ALA A 282 8.29 3.77 21.18
CA ALA A 282 7.95 4.00 22.58
C ALA A 282 6.44 4.26 22.77
N ARG A 283 5.88 3.68 23.82
CA ARG A 283 4.46 3.80 24.19
C ARG A 283 4.30 4.21 25.66
N ASP A 284 3.18 4.84 25.99
CA ASP A 284 2.80 5.10 27.38
C ASP A 284 2.17 3.87 28.07
N ALA A 285 1.76 4.04 29.33
CA ALA A 285 1.18 2.95 30.13
C ALA A 285 -0.18 2.46 29.60
N GLU A 286 -0.87 3.26 28.78
CA GLU A 286 -2.12 2.91 28.13
C GLU A 286 -1.91 2.35 26.71
N GLY A 287 -0.66 2.18 26.28
CA GLY A 287 -0.32 1.62 24.96
C GLY A 287 -0.25 2.65 23.84
N ARG A 288 -0.55 3.94 24.09
CA ARG A 288 -0.49 4.98 23.06
C ARG A 288 0.96 5.27 22.71
N TRP A 289 1.25 5.47 21.42
CA TRP A 289 2.58 5.92 21.01
C TRP A 289 2.92 7.28 21.60
N LEU A 290 4.18 7.43 22.04
CA LEU A 290 4.71 8.71 22.47
C LEU A 290 4.97 9.63 21.25
N PRO A 291 5.06 10.95 21.44
CA PRO A 291 5.41 11.87 20.35
C PRO A 291 6.70 11.45 19.62
N GLY A 292 6.65 11.44 18.28
CA GLY A 292 7.75 10.97 17.43
C GLY A 292 7.87 9.46 17.30
N ALA A 293 7.03 8.67 17.99
CA ALA A 293 7.01 7.21 17.93
C ALA A 293 5.73 6.65 17.28
N ASP A 294 4.83 7.51 16.81
CA ASP A 294 3.56 7.11 16.21
C ASP A 294 3.73 6.81 14.71
N PRO A 295 3.61 5.55 14.27
CA PRO A 295 3.81 5.16 12.88
C PRO A 295 2.70 5.65 11.95
N THR A 296 1.57 6.13 12.48
CA THR A 296 0.55 6.83 11.68
C THR A 296 0.99 8.24 11.28
N GLN A 297 2.15 8.68 11.77
CA GLN A 297 2.73 10.02 11.58
C GLN A 297 4.22 9.90 11.16
N LEU A 298 4.92 11.03 11.11
CA LEU A 298 6.37 11.02 10.95
C LEU A 298 7.03 10.56 12.24
N LEU A 299 7.82 9.49 12.15
CA LEU A 299 8.72 9.03 13.20
C LEU A 299 9.86 10.04 13.40
N ASP A 300 10.35 10.17 14.62
CA ASP A 300 11.53 10.95 14.93
C ASP A 300 12.79 10.22 14.42
N GLY A 301 13.27 10.62 13.25
CA GLY A 301 14.47 10.07 12.61
C GLY A 301 15.76 10.35 13.38
N THR A 302 15.73 11.24 14.38
CA THR A 302 16.86 11.44 15.30
C THR A 302 16.95 10.38 16.39
N THR A 303 15.88 9.61 16.61
CA THR A 303 15.76 8.59 17.66
C THR A 303 15.61 7.19 17.10
N TYR A 304 14.73 7.03 16.11
CA TYR A 304 14.33 5.76 15.50
C TYR A 304 14.99 5.58 14.13
N GLY A 305 15.62 4.42 13.91
CA GLY A 305 16.18 4.07 12.61
C GLY A 305 15.22 3.27 11.75
N GLY A 306 15.63 2.98 10.52
CA GLY A 306 14.93 2.10 9.59
C GLY A 306 14.69 0.69 10.15
N PHE A 307 13.65 0.03 9.65
CA PHE A 307 13.45 -1.39 9.87
C PHE A 307 14.25 -2.20 8.85
N ARG A 308 14.28 -3.51 9.00
CA ARG A 308 14.88 -4.42 7.99
C ARG A 308 14.08 -5.70 7.94
N LEU A 309 13.64 -6.12 6.76
CA LEU A 309 13.00 -7.42 6.61
C LEU A 309 14.07 -8.52 6.57
N PRO A 310 14.08 -9.46 7.52
CA PRO A 310 15.04 -10.56 7.55
C PRO A 310 14.68 -11.61 6.49
N MET A 311 15.04 -11.37 5.23
CA MET A 311 14.72 -12.29 4.13
C MET A 311 15.64 -13.52 4.13
N ARG A 312 15.07 -14.71 3.97
CA ARG A 312 15.77 -15.99 3.82
C ARG A 312 15.06 -16.86 2.78
N ASP A 313 15.80 -17.32 1.77
CA ASP A 313 15.29 -18.20 0.73
C ASP A 313 14.01 -17.68 0.03
N GLY A 314 13.91 -16.35 -0.10
CA GLY A 314 12.80 -15.67 -0.77
C GLY A 314 11.54 -15.44 0.06
N VAL A 315 11.57 -15.75 1.35
CA VAL A 315 10.49 -15.45 2.33
C VAL A 315 11.08 -14.77 3.56
N VAL A 316 10.23 -14.26 4.46
CA VAL A 316 10.68 -13.66 5.72
C VAL A 316 11.07 -14.76 6.73
N ASP A 317 12.24 -14.62 7.33
CA ASP A 317 12.67 -15.35 8.52
C ASP A 317 12.14 -14.64 9.77
N GLU A 318 11.12 -15.18 10.42
CA GLU A 318 10.48 -14.55 11.59
C GLU A 318 11.32 -14.66 12.88
N ALA A 319 12.43 -15.42 12.89
CA ALA A 319 13.23 -15.68 14.09
C ALA A 319 14.02 -14.47 14.67
N PRO A 320 14.56 -13.53 13.86
CA PRO A 320 15.41 -12.45 14.37
C PRO A 320 14.71 -11.44 15.29
N GLY A 321 13.38 -11.31 15.21
CA GLY A 321 12.63 -10.25 15.90
C GLY A 321 12.80 -10.21 17.42
N ALA A 322 13.17 -11.34 18.06
CA ALA A 322 13.44 -11.39 19.49
C ALA A 322 14.79 -10.75 19.89
N ALA A 323 15.78 -10.76 19.00
CA ALA A 323 17.13 -10.25 19.24
C ALA A 323 17.33 -8.84 18.68
N ASP A 324 16.68 -8.53 17.54
CA ASP A 324 16.68 -7.21 16.91
C ASP A 324 15.24 -6.77 16.65
N PRO A 325 14.68 -5.88 17.49
CA PRO A 325 13.32 -5.36 17.31
C PRO A 325 13.09 -4.66 15.96
N GLN A 326 14.14 -4.11 15.33
CA GLN A 326 14.04 -3.47 14.00
C GLN A 326 13.99 -4.51 12.86
N ALA A 327 14.37 -5.76 13.15
CA ALA A 327 14.21 -6.90 12.24
C ALA A 327 12.96 -7.75 12.55
N CYS A 328 12.07 -7.27 13.43
CA CYS A 328 10.84 -7.96 13.76
C CYS A 328 9.78 -7.70 12.69
N VAL A 329 9.17 -8.78 12.19
CA VAL A 329 8.02 -8.75 11.29
C VAL A 329 6.84 -9.42 11.97
N VAL A 330 5.63 -8.87 11.79
CA VAL A 330 4.40 -9.47 12.32
C VAL A 330 4.31 -10.93 11.82
N PRO A 331 4.20 -11.91 12.71
CA PRO A 331 4.21 -13.32 12.33
C PRO A 331 3.15 -13.63 11.27
N PHE A 332 3.46 -14.48 10.30
CA PHE A 332 2.53 -14.85 9.23
C PHE A 332 1.18 -15.35 9.77
N ALA A 333 1.21 -16.14 10.85
CA ALA A 333 0.02 -16.66 11.49
C ALA A 333 -0.80 -15.59 12.26
N ALA A 334 -0.19 -14.46 12.61
CA ALA A 334 -0.84 -13.35 13.31
C ALA A 334 -1.43 -12.31 12.36
N MET A 335 -0.97 -12.23 11.11
CA MET A 335 -1.61 -11.41 10.09
C MET A 335 -3.06 -11.87 9.86
N PRO A 336 -4.02 -10.95 9.68
CA PRO A 336 -5.41 -11.32 9.42
C PRO A 336 -5.56 -12.22 8.19
N GLN A 337 -6.07 -13.43 8.39
CA GLN A 337 -6.31 -14.40 7.32
C GLN A 337 -7.56 -15.21 7.67
N ALA A 338 -8.26 -15.69 6.65
CA ALA A 338 -9.39 -16.60 6.82
C ALA A 338 -9.32 -17.71 5.77
N VAL A 339 -9.34 -18.96 6.23
CA VAL A 339 -9.45 -20.15 5.37
C VAL A 339 -10.80 -20.79 5.63
N SER A 340 -11.62 -20.92 4.58
CA SER A 340 -12.95 -21.55 4.61
C SER A 340 -13.75 -21.24 5.89
N PRO A 341 -13.97 -19.96 6.25
CA PRO A 341 -14.62 -19.60 7.50
C PRO A 341 -16.07 -20.10 7.53
N ALA A 342 -16.60 -20.35 8.73
CA ALA A 342 -17.95 -20.90 8.93
C ALA A 342 -19.07 -20.06 8.26
N ARG A 343 -18.86 -18.76 8.05
CA ARG A 343 -19.81 -17.89 7.32
C ARG A 343 -19.95 -18.25 5.83
N GLY A 344 -19.07 -19.09 5.28
CA GLY A 344 -19.15 -19.60 3.91
C GLY A 344 -18.57 -18.67 2.84
N TYR A 345 -18.04 -17.51 3.20
CA TYR A 345 -17.42 -16.58 2.25
C TYR A 345 -16.29 -15.74 2.88
N VAL A 346 -15.46 -15.15 2.03
CA VAL A 346 -14.48 -14.12 2.35
C VAL A 346 -14.64 -12.95 1.39
N GLN A 347 -14.30 -11.74 1.83
CA GLN A 347 -14.37 -10.54 1.00
C GLN A 347 -13.34 -9.50 1.44
N SER A 348 -12.90 -8.68 0.51
CA SER A 348 -12.22 -7.42 0.79
C SER A 348 -12.52 -6.39 -0.30
N ALA A 349 -12.68 -5.15 0.14
CA ALA A 349 -12.95 -3.98 -0.69
C ALA A 349 -12.06 -2.79 -0.28
N ASN A 350 -10.77 -3.05 -0.01
CA ASN A 350 -9.84 -2.13 0.65
C ASN A 350 -10.26 -1.75 2.09
N ASN A 351 -11.13 -2.55 2.71
CA ASN A 351 -11.58 -2.36 4.08
C ASN A 351 -10.61 -3.01 5.07
N ASP A 352 -10.87 -2.76 6.35
CA ASP A 352 -10.17 -3.36 7.47
C ASP A 352 -10.06 -4.90 7.32
N PRO A 353 -8.85 -5.46 7.34
CA PRO A 353 -8.62 -6.89 7.14
C PRO A 353 -9.03 -7.79 8.31
N GLY A 354 -9.12 -7.24 9.52
CA GLY A 354 -9.25 -8.03 10.75
C GLY A 354 -10.31 -7.50 11.71
N GLY A 355 -10.97 -6.38 11.40
CA GLY A 355 -11.82 -5.66 12.34
C GLY A 355 -11.03 -4.94 13.42
N LEU A 356 -9.79 -4.54 13.11
CA LEU A 356 -8.84 -3.89 14.00
C LEU A 356 -9.31 -2.49 14.43
N THR A 357 -9.94 -1.75 13.52
CA THR A 357 -10.46 -0.39 13.75
C THR A 357 -11.86 -0.33 14.34
N ASN A 358 -12.46 -1.48 14.71
CA ASN A 358 -13.85 -1.53 15.15
C ASN A 358 -14.12 -0.76 16.45
N ASP A 359 -13.12 -0.63 17.33
CA ASP A 359 -13.19 0.14 18.56
C ASP A 359 -12.70 1.60 18.40
N GLY A 360 -12.26 1.96 17.19
CA GLY A 360 -11.72 3.27 16.86
C GLY A 360 -10.31 3.52 17.36
N ARG A 361 -9.58 2.48 17.78
CA ARG A 361 -8.18 2.54 18.21
C ARG A 361 -7.32 1.69 17.27
N LEU A 362 -6.06 2.09 17.13
CA LEU A 362 -5.05 1.39 16.31
C LEU A 362 -3.82 1.02 17.14
N ASP A 363 -3.77 1.53 18.37
CA ASP A 363 -2.63 1.52 19.27
C ASP A 363 -2.73 0.44 20.34
N ASP A 364 -3.86 -0.25 20.45
CA ASP A 364 -4.14 -1.31 21.43
C ASP A 364 -4.33 -2.71 20.83
N ASP A 365 -4.18 -2.85 19.51
CA ASP A 365 -4.02 -4.15 18.87
C ASP A 365 -2.68 -4.79 19.24
N PRO A 366 -2.60 -6.14 19.28
CA PRO A 366 -1.34 -6.85 19.46
C PRO A 366 -0.26 -6.45 18.44
N TRP A 367 -0.69 -6.07 17.23
CA TRP A 367 0.18 -5.64 16.14
C TRP A 367 -0.47 -4.47 15.39
N TYR A 368 0.28 -3.38 15.21
CA TYR A 368 -0.13 -2.31 14.31
C TYR A 368 0.22 -2.68 12.87
N ILE A 369 -0.79 -2.71 11.99
CA ILE A 369 -0.60 -3.08 10.58
C ILE A 369 -1.07 -2.04 9.57
N GLY A 370 -1.55 -0.87 10.01
CA GLY A 370 -1.93 0.25 9.14
C GLY A 370 -3.32 0.82 9.42
N GLY A 371 -3.91 1.44 8.40
CA GLY A 371 -5.18 2.17 8.47
C GLY A 371 -5.02 3.69 8.34
N PRO A 372 -6.12 4.47 8.37
CA PRO A 372 -7.51 4.02 8.54
C PRO A 372 -8.12 3.41 7.28
N TRP A 373 -9.11 2.53 7.47
CA TRP A 373 -9.84 1.89 6.38
C TRP A 373 -11.26 2.44 6.24
N TYR A 374 -11.77 2.43 5.00
CA TYR A 374 -13.15 2.83 4.71
C TYR A 374 -14.03 1.60 4.48
N PRO A 375 -15.15 1.44 5.21
CA PRO A 375 -15.92 0.20 5.18
C PRO A 375 -16.99 0.14 4.08
N THR A 376 -17.19 1.21 3.30
CA THR A 376 -18.44 1.41 2.54
C THR A 376 -18.74 0.32 1.50
N ARG A 377 -17.79 -0.01 0.62
CA ARG A 377 -17.96 -1.09 -0.37
C ARG A 377 -17.99 -2.48 0.27
N GLY A 378 -17.09 -2.72 1.23
CA GLY A 378 -17.00 -3.99 1.94
C GLY A 378 -18.31 -4.36 2.63
N ASN A 379 -18.98 -3.39 3.26
CA ASN A 379 -20.28 -3.60 3.91
C ASN A 379 -21.40 -3.97 2.92
N THR A 380 -21.39 -3.41 1.70
CA THR A 380 -22.37 -3.76 0.66
C THR A 380 -22.17 -5.21 0.21
N ILE A 381 -20.91 -5.60 -0.07
CA ILE A 381 -20.54 -6.96 -0.47
C ILE A 381 -20.87 -7.96 0.64
N ASP A 382 -20.51 -7.66 1.89
CA ASP A 382 -20.75 -8.53 3.06
C ASP A 382 -22.24 -8.76 3.28
N ARG A 383 -23.08 -7.69 3.24
CA ARG A 383 -24.54 -7.78 3.35
C ARG A 383 -25.15 -8.69 2.27
N ASP A 384 -24.75 -8.51 1.01
CA ASP A 384 -25.33 -9.24 -0.11
C ASP A 384 -24.91 -10.71 -0.10
N LEU A 385 -23.62 -11.00 0.13
CA LEU A 385 -23.12 -12.36 0.29
C LEU A 385 -23.79 -13.08 1.47
N GLN A 386 -23.95 -12.40 2.61
CA GLN A 386 -24.65 -12.96 3.76
C GLN A 386 -26.09 -13.37 3.41
N ALA A 387 -26.82 -12.50 2.68
CA ALA A 387 -28.18 -12.79 2.26
C ALA A 387 -28.26 -13.98 1.29
N ARG A 388 -27.34 -14.08 0.32
CA ARG A 388 -27.30 -15.18 -0.65
C ARG A 388 -26.94 -16.51 -0.01
N VAL A 389 -25.93 -16.52 0.87
CA VAL A 389 -25.56 -17.72 1.63
C VAL A 389 -26.73 -18.19 2.50
N ALA A 390 -27.41 -17.28 3.18
CA ALA A 390 -28.60 -17.61 3.97
C ALA A 390 -29.78 -18.13 3.13
N ALA A 391 -29.87 -17.75 1.86
CA ALA A 391 -30.91 -18.21 0.93
C ALA A 391 -30.68 -19.65 0.40
N GLY A 392 -29.59 -20.32 0.80
CA GLY A 392 -29.36 -21.74 0.52
C GLY A 392 -28.53 -22.03 -0.73
N GLY A 393 -27.72 -21.08 -1.19
CA GLY A 393 -26.70 -21.32 -2.20
C GLY A 393 -26.35 -20.10 -3.03
N VAL A 394 -25.07 -19.90 -3.31
CA VAL A 394 -24.55 -18.91 -4.25
C VAL A 394 -24.15 -19.59 -5.54
N ASP A 395 -24.48 -18.99 -6.68
CA ASP A 395 -24.09 -19.44 -8.01
C ASP A 395 -23.38 -18.32 -8.78
N VAL A 396 -22.87 -18.65 -9.97
CA VAL A 396 -22.16 -17.70 -10.85
C VAL A 396 -23.05 -16.49 -11.20
N ALA A 397 -24.35 -16.70 -11.42
CA ALA A 397 -25.28 -15.62 -11.72
C ALA A 397 -25.41 -14.66 -10.53
N GLY A 398 -25.44 -15.18 -9.30
CA GLY A 398 -25.47 -14.38 -8.08
C GLY A 398 -24.18 -13.59 -7.86
N MET A 399 -23.02 -14.21 -8.10
CA MET A 399 -21.72 -13.51 -8.05
C MET A 399 -21.66 -12.39 -9.09
N SER A 400 -22.10 -12.66 -10.33
CA SER A 400 -22.15 -11.66 -11.39
C SER A 400 -23.11 -10.52 -11.07
N ALA A 401 -24.28 -10.82 -10.49
CA ALA A 401 -25.26 -9.81 -10.10
C ALA A 401 -24.70 -8.86 -9.04
N LEU A 402 -23.99 -9.39 -8.04
CA LEU A 402 -23.28 -8.59 -7.04
C LEU A 402 -22.20 -7.72 -7.66
N GLN A 403 -21.41 -8.26 -8.59
CA GLN A 403 -20.37 -7.47 -9.27
C GLN A 403 -20.94 -6.34 -10.12
N SER A 404 -22.14 -6.52 -10.68
CA SER A 404 -22.83 -5.49 -11.46
C SER A 404 -23.74 -4.56 -10.63
N ASP A 405 -23.75 -4.69 -9.31
CA ASP A 405 -24.59 -3.84 -8.44
C ASP A 405 -24.09 -2.39 -8.47
N ASP A 406 -24.90 -1.51 -9.07
CA ASP A 406 -24.66 -0.07 -9.17
C ASP A 406 -25.44 0.73 -8.11
N SER A 407 -26.04 0.05 -7.13
CA SER A 407 -26.80 0.70 -6.06
C SER A 407 -25.90 1.47 -5.08
N SER A 408 -26.36 2.65 -4.67
CA SER A 408 -25.65 3.48 -3.70
C SER A 408 -26.11 3.17 -2.28
N ARG A 409 -25.26 2.53 -1.47
CA ARG A 409 -25.52 2.31 -0.04
C ARG A 409 -25.66 3.61 0.74
N LEU A 410 -24.86 4.62 0.39
CA LEU A 410 -25.00 5.97 0.97
C LEU A 410 -26.35 6.58 0.58
N GLY A 411 -26.78 6.42 -0.68
CA GLY A 411 -28.11 6.82 -1.13
C GLY A 411 -29.21 6.16 -0.30
N GLU A 412 -29.16 4.84 -0.12
CA GLU A 412 -30.11 4.09 0.70
C GLU A 412 -30.19 4.62 2.15
N MET A 413 -29.04 4.93 2.75
CA MET A 413 -28.95 5.43 4.13
C MET A 413 -29.43 6.87 4.30
N PHE A 414 -29.05 7.78 3.39
CA PHE A 414 -29.22 9.22 3.58
C PHE A 414 -30.45 9.81 2.89
N VAL A 415 -30.94 9.21 1.80
CA VAL A 415 -32.11 9.73 1.06
C VAL A 415 -33.33 9.92 1.97
N PRO A 416 -33.71 8.97 2.85
CA PRO A 416 -34.87 9.18 3.74
C PRO A 416 -34.71 10.39 4.66
N ALA A 417 -33.51 10.60 5.23
CA ALA A 417 -33.23 11.74 6.09
C ALA A 417 -33.23 13.06 5.33
N LEU A 418 -32.65 13.09 4.12
CA LEU A 418 -32.63 14.27 3.25
C LEU A 418 -34.04 14.67 2.81
N LEU A 419 -34.87 13.70 2.41
CA LEU A 419 -36.27 13.95 2.06
C LEU A 419 -37.06 14.47 3.27
N GLY A 420 -36.86 13.89 4.45
CA GLY A 420 -37.47 14.36 5.69
C GLY A 420 -37.09 15.80 6.04
N ALA A 421 -35.81 16.17 5.90
CA ALA A 421 -35.34 17.54 6.12
C ALA A 421 -35.93 18.52 5.10
N LEU A 422 -36.03 18.12 3.83
CA LEU A 422 -36.61 18.91 2.77
C LEU A 422 -38.11 19.17 3.00
N GLU A 423 -38.85 18.16 3.43
CA GLU A 423 -40.26 18.31 3.81
C GLU A 423 -40.44 19.20 5.05
N ALA A 424 -39.57 19.07 6.05
CA ALA A 424 -39.60 19.93 7.23
C ALA A 424 -39.35 21.41 6.85
N GLY A 425 -38.38 21.67 5.96
CA GLY A 425 -38.12 22.99 5.42
C GLY A 425 -39.32 23.55 4.64
N ARG A 426 -39.97 22.74 3.81
CA ARG A 426 -41.19 23.13 3.08
C ARG A 426 -42.34 23.51 4.03
N ARG A 427 -42.53 22.78 5.13
CA ARG A 427 -43.54 23.09 6.15
C ARG A 427 -43.23 24.41 6.86
N ALA A 428 -41.98 24.63 7.26
CA ALA A 428 -41.55 25.86 7.92
C ALA A 428 -41.64 27.10 7.02
N ALA A 429 -41.42 26.96 5.72
CA ALA A 429 -41.57 28.06 4.76
C ALA A 429 -43.03 28.42 4.45
N ALA A 430 -43.97 27.50 4.74
CA ALA A 430 -45.40 27.68 4.51
C ALA A 430 -46.16 28.23 5.75
N SER A 431 -45.50 28.29 6.91
CA SER A 431 -45.97 28.91 8.16
C SER A 431 -45.40 30.31 8.31
#